data_AF-V4RJX6-F1
#
_entry.id   AF-V4RJX6-F1
#
_cell.length_a   1.000
_cell.length_b   1.000
_cell.length_c   1.000
_cell.angle_alpha   90.00
_cell.angle_beta   90.00
_cell.angle_gamma   90.00
#
_symmetry.space_group_name_H-M   'P 1'
#
loop_
_entity.id
_entity.type
_entity.pdbx_description
1 polymer ?
#
loop_
_entity_poly.entity_id
_entity_poly.type
_entity_poly.pdbx_seq_one_letter_code
_entity_poly.pdbx_strand_id
1 'polypeptide(L)' 'MMNAHVVPFPTRKAPAPLHRASLDGEFYEDDLPPELFDEDEDRDDLVTYIQIAEHVED' A
#
# COMPACT_ATOMS: atom_id res chain seq x y z
N MET A 1 5.19 -42.62 -2.65
CA MET A 1 4.04 -41.76 -2.32
C MET A 1 4.56 -40.33 -2.22
N MET A 2 4.19 -39.47 -3.15
CA MET A 2 4.64 -38.08 -3.20
C MET A 2 3.57 -37.22 -2.52
N ASN A 3 3.88 -36.71 -1.32
CA ASN A 3 2.98 -35.80 -0.61
C ASN A 3 3.04 -34.43 -1.29
N ALA A 4 2.09 -34.14 -2.18
CA ALA A 4 1.95 -32.82 -2.77
C ALA A 4 1.47 -31.84 -1.70
N HIS A 5 2.33 -30.90 -1.32
CA HIS A 5 1.98 -29.81 -0.41
C HIS A 5 1.28 -28.72 -1.22
N VAL A 6 -0.05 -28.67 -1.16
CA VAL A 6 -0.84 -27.62 -1.81
C VAL A 6 -0.74 -26.37 -0.93
N VAL A 7 0.03 -25.38 -1.38
CA VAL A 7 0.05 -24.05 -0.77
C VAL A 7 -1.31 -23.39 -1.01
N PRO A 8 -2.00 -22.88 0.03
CA PRO A 8 -3.29 -22.23 -0.15
C PRO A 8 -3.11 -20.94 -0.97
N PHE A 9 -4.03 -20.71 -1.91
CA PHE A 9 -4.11 -19.43 -2.62
C PHE A 9 -4.31 -18.29 -1.61
N PRO A 10 -3.65 -17.13 -1.78
CA PRO A 10 -3.91 -15.97 -0.93
C PRO A 10 -5.37 -15.59 -1.09
N THR A 11 -6.18 -15.90 -0.08
CA THR A 11 -7.56 -15.43 0.01
C THR A 11 -7.51 -13.91 0.11
N ARG A 12 -8.38 -13.23 -0.65
CA ARG A 12 -8.55 -11.77 -0.53
C ARG A 12 -8.78 -11.48 0.95
N LYS A 13 -7.89 -10.69 1.56
CA LYS A 13 -8.03 -10.27 2.96
C LYS A 13 -9.39 -9.61 3.12
N ALA A 14 -10.01 -9.80 4.29
CA ALA A 14 -11.25 -9.12 4.65
C ALA A 14 -11.16 -7.62 4.32
N PRO A 15 -12.27 -6.98 3.93
CA PRO A 15 -12.26 -5.54 3.64
C PRO A 15 -11.60 -4.81 4.82
N ALA A 16 -10.70 -3.88 4.50
CA ALA A 16 -9.99 -3.11 5.51
C ALA A 16 -11.01 -2.49 6.47
N PRO A 17 -10.72 -2.42 7.78
CA PRO A 17 -11.61 -1.76 8.72
C PRO A 17 -11.84 -0.32 8.26
N LEU A 18 -13.11 0.08 8.13
CA LEU A 18 -13.52 1.45 7.83
C LEU A 18 -12.83 2.38 8.83
N HIS A 19 -11.94 3.22 8.35
CA HIS A 19 -11.16 4.11 9.20
C HIS A 19 -12.10 5.23 9.66
N ARG A 20 -12.42 5.32 10.95
CA ARG A 20 -13.33 6.34 11.47
C ARG A 20 -12.51 7.46 12.09
N ALA A 21 -12.46 8.61 11.42
CA ALA A 21 -11.81 9.81 11.94
C ALA A 21 -12.81 10.67 12.73
N SER A 22 -12.34 11.39 13.74
CA SER A 22 -13.14 12.39 14.47
C SER A 22 -12.46 13.76 14.40
N LEU A 23 -13.18 14.79 13.96
CA LEU A 23 -12.72 16.18 13.94
C LEU A 23 -13.83 17.08 14.50
N ASP A 24 -13.50 17.91 15.48
CA ASP A 24 -14.43 18.87 16.11
C ASP A 24 -15.75 18.26 16.64
N GLY A 25 -15.72 16.98 17.02
CA GLY A 25 -16.89 16.25 17.53
C GLY A 25 -17.75 15.58 16.46
N GLU A 26 -17.44 15.80 15.19
CA GLU A 26 -18.05 15.11 14.06
C GLU A 26 -17.27 13.84 13.71
N PHE A 27 -18.00 12.79 13.34
CA PHE A 27 -17.41 11.50 12.96
C PHE A 27 -17.52 11.30 11.46
N TYR A 28 -16.39 11.00 10.82
CA TYR A 28 -16.27 10.76 9.40
C TYR A 28 -15.97 9.28 9.16
N GLU A 29 -16.79 8.64 8.34
CA GLU A 29 -16.48 7.32 7.79
C GLU A 29 -15.57 7.54 6.59
N ASP A 30 -14.30 7.19 6.76
CA ASP A 30 -13.31 7.26 5.70
C ASP A 30 -13.46 5.98 4.86
N ASP A 31 -14.49 5.97 4.00
CA ASP A 31 -14.69 4.97 2.94
C ASP A 31 -13.88 5.34 1.68
N LEU A 32 -12.87 6.20 1.84
CA LEU A 32 -11.92 6.47 0.77
C LEU A 32 -11.09 5.19 0.55
N PRO A 33 -10.97 4.73 -0.70
CA PRO A 33 -10.04 3.66 -1.00
C PRO A 33 -8.64 4.11 -0.54
N PRO A 34 -7.81 3.20 0.02
CA PRO A 34 -6.42 3.52 0.32
C PRO A 34 -5.79 4.12 -0.93
N GLU A 35 -4.96 5.15 -0.79
CA GLU A 35 -4.30 5.82 -1.92
C GLU A 35 -3.75 4.76 -2.88
N LEU A 36 -4.44 4.64 -4.02
CA LEU A 36 -4.13 3.68 -5.06
C LEU A 36 -3.06 4.36 -5.90
N PHE A 37 -1.84 3.81 -5.89
CA PHE A 37 -0.73 4.10 -6.79
C PHE A 37 -1.02 5.26 -7.77
N ASP A 38 -0.57 6.47 -7.43
CA ASP A 38 -0.62 7.60 -8.34
C ASP A 38 0.62 7.52 -9.23
N GLU A 39 0.43 7.09 -10.47
CA GLU A 39 1.52 6.85 -11.42
C GLU A 39 2.47 8.04 -11.58
N ASP A 40 1.95 9.28 -11.46
CA ASP A 40 2.79 10.46 -11.60
C ASP A 40 3.59 10.74 -10.31
N GLU A 41 2.96 10.63 -9.13
CA GLU A 41 3.63 10.81 -7.82
C GLU A 41 4.67 9.70 -7.56
N ASP A 42 4.27 8.44 -7.77
CA ASP A 42 5.12 7.27 -7.56
C ASP A 42 6.35 7.28 -8.50
N ARG A 43 6.20 7.83 -9.72
CA ARG A 43 7.31 7.98 -10.66
C ARG A 43 8.30 9.04 -10.18
N ASP A 44 7.80 10.16 -9.67
CA ASP A 44 8.65 11.24 -9.16
C ASP A 44 9.44 10.80 -7.91
N ASP A 45 8.81 10.03 -7.03
CA ASP A 45 9.46 9.39 -5.90
C ASP A 45 10.57 8.42 -6.35
N LEU A 46 10.30 7.58 -7.36
CA LEU A 46 11.27 6.64 -7.87
C LEU A 46 12.51 7.34 -8.48
N VAL A 47 12.31 8.45 -9.19
CA VAL A 47 13.40 9.27 -9.73
C VAL A 47 14.28 9.80 -8.59
N THR A 48 13.68 10.24 -7.49
CA THR A 48 14.40 10.72 -6.32
C THR A 48 15.27 9.62 -5.70
N TYR A 49 14.73 8.41 -5.54
CA TYR A 49 15.50 7.29 -5.01
C TYR A 49 16.66 6.86 -5.92
N ILE A 50 16.48 6.91 -7.25
CA ILE A 50 17.56 6.63 -8.21
C ILE A 50 18.69 7.65 -8.06
N GLN A 51 18.35 8.95 -7.98
CA GLN A 51 19.34 10.00 -7.79
C GLN A 51 20.13 9.81 -6.49
N ILE A 52 19.47 9.46 -5.39
CA ILE A 52 20.14 9.18 -4.12
C ILE A 52 21.09 7.98 -4.28
N ALA A 53 20.65 6.89 -4.90
CA ALA A 53 21.46 5.69 -5.08
C ALA A 53 22.71 5.95 -5.93
N GLU A 54 22.58 6.75 -7.00
CA GLU A 54 23.70 7.12 -7.88
C GLU A 54 24.75 8.00 -7.18
N HIS A 55 24.36 8.76 -6.15
CA HIS A 55 25.25 9.67 -5.42
C HIS A 55 25.84 9.08 -4.12
N VAL A 56 25.52 7.82 -3.79
CA VAL A 56 26.05 7.14 -2.59
C VAL A 56 27.37 6.39 -2.86
N GLU A 57 27.78 6.24 -4.13
CA GLU A 57 29.03 5.53 -4.50
C GLU A 57 30.30 6.42 -4.64
N ASP A 58 30.34 7.63 -4.06
CA ASP A 58 31.53 8.53 -4.06
C ASP A 58 32.12 8.75 -2.65
#